data_AF-A0A2C9JZG9-F1
#
_entry.id   AF-A0A2C9JZG9-F1
#
_cell.length_a   1.000
_cell.length_b   1.000
_cell.length_c   1.000
_cell.angle_alpha   90.00
_cell.angle_beta   90.00
_cell.angle_gamma   90.00
#
_symmetry.space_group_name_H-M   'P 1'
#
loop_
_entity.id
_entity.type
_entity.pdbx_description
1 polymer ?
#
loop_
_entity_poly.entity_id
_entity_poly.type
_entity_poly.pdbx_seq_one_letter_code
_entity_poly.pdbx_strand_id
1 'polypeptide(L)'
;MLEKLVPVASHKRTFRSRLMSLTRLQTHHQADTQLSPEARLFVDDFYTSPSRLLLKHLGDWNFNIFRLDVLSGGRPLFQVAYHLFQHYQLIQIFQLEALRLMHFFSLIEKNYHEGNPYHNAIHAADVTQSMHCYLQEPKMSVATTHLEKMAALVAALTHDLDHPGVNNTFLIVTSNPLAALYQNKSVLENHHWRSAVCLLRETGLLNHLPAHQREHFTLLLKSLILATDITRQQEFLLKFSVSTKKYFSDQTLLN
;
A
#
# COMPACT_ATOMS: atom_id res chain seq x y z
N MET A 1 4.45 22.23 -65.25
CA MET A 1 4.00 21.45 -64.07
C MET A 1 5.16 20.53 -63.70
N LEU A 2 6.22 20.88 -62.98
CA LEU A 2 6.40 21.67 -61.75
C LEU A 2 5.53 21.21 -60.57
N GLU A 3 5.91 20.09 -59.96
CA GLU A 3 5.78 19.90 -58.51
C GLU A 3 7.17 19.68 -57.93
N LYS A 4 7.57 20.61 -57.06
CA LYS A 4 8.87 20.65 -56.39
C LYS A 4 8.78 19.82 -55.11
N LEU A 5 9.63 18.80 -55.00
CA LEU A 5 9.94 18.11 -53.76
C LEU A 5 10.72 19.06 -52.83
N VAL A 6 10.19 19.31 -51.64
CA VAL A 6 10.84 20.08 -50.55
C VAL A 6 11.60 19.09 -49.65
N PRO A 7 12.88 19.30 -49.32
CA PRO A 7 13.62 18.40 -48.45
C PRO A 7 13.33 18.68 -46.97
N VAL A 8 13.12 17.60 -46.20
CA VAL A 8 12.90 17.61 -44.75
C VAL A 8 14.21 17.96 -44.02
N ALA A 9 14.22 19.08 -43.31
CA ALA A 9 15.34 19.53 -42.49
C ALA A 9 15.40 18.76 -41.15
N SER A 10 16.52 18.08 -40.90
CA SER A 10 16.83 17.43 -39.62
C SER A 10 17.01 18.46 -38.50
N HIS A 11 16.05 18.57 -37.59
CA HIS A 11 16.18 19.39 -36.38
C HIS A 11 16.90 18.62 -35.28
N LYS A 12 18.18 18.92 -35.07
CA LYS A 12 18.92 18.58 -33.84
C LYS A 12 18.34 19.42 -32.69
N ARG A 13 17.61 18.80 -31.76
CA ARG A 13 17.19 19.45 -30.52
C ARG A 13 18.39 19.60 -29.58
N THR A 14 18.92 20.81 -29.51
CA THR A 14 19.86 21.24 -28.46
C THR A 14 19.16 21.26 -27.11
N PHE A 15 19.65 20.46 -26.16
CA PHE A 15 19.21 20.46 -24.77
C PHE A 15 19.84 21.67 -24.05
N ARG A 16 19.06 22.73 -23.80
CA ARG A 16 19.48 23.82 -22.92
C ARG A 16 19.06 23.47 -21.48
N SER A 17 20.03 23.14 -20.65
CA SER A 17 19.85 22.98 -19.21
C SER A 17 19.49 24.33 -18.59
N ARG A 18 18.27 24.46 -18.08
CA ARG A 18 17.87 25.57 -17.23
C ARG A 18 18.20 25.18 -15.79
N LEU A 19 19.33 25.68 -15.29
CA LEU A 19 19.70 25.56 -13.88
C LEU A 19 18.61 26.27 -13.05
N MET A 20 17.79 25.51 -12.33
CA MET A 20 16.82 26.06 -11.38
C MET A 20 17.53 26.31 -10.05
N SER A 21 17.42 27.54 -9.57
CA SER A 21 18.04 28.05 -8.35
C SER A 21 17.68 27.21 -7.11
N LEU A 22 18.71 26.87 -6.32
CA LEU A 22 18.71 25.99 -5.15
C LEU A 22 17.92 26.48 -3.91
N THR A 23 17.11 27.52 -4.02
CA THR A 23 16.65 28.28 -2.83
C THR A 23 15.24 27.93 -2.33
N ARG A 24 14.66 26.78 -2.68
CA ARG A 24 13.29 26.43 -2.26
C ARG A 24 13.03 25.01 -1.75
N LEU A 25 14.08 24.24 -1.43
CA LEU A 25 13.95 22.88 -0.89
C LEU A 25 13.98 22.79 0.65
N GLN A 26 14.06 23.91 1.36
CA GLN A 26 14.38 23.92 2.79
C GLN A 26 13.25 23.58 3.77
N THR A 27 12.03 23.29 3.33
CA THR A 27 10.90 23.14 4.28
C THR A 27 10.59 21.71 4.75
N HIS A 28 11.30 20.66 4.29
CA HIS A 28 11.04 19.28 4.71
C HIS A 28 12.25 18.44 5.11
N HIS A 29 13.44 19.03 5.20
CA HIS A 29 14.69 18.33 5.56
C HIS A 29 14.73 17.78 7.00
N GLN A 30 13.67 17.92 7.80
CA GLN A 30 13.66 17.50 9.21
C GLN A 30 13.25 16.03 9.44
N ALA A 31 12.67 15.34 8.45
CA ALA A 31 12.34 13.91 8.58
C ALA A 31 13.46 12.97 8.08
N ASP A 32 14.29 13.42 7.12
CA ASP A 32 15.35 12.62 6.51
C ASP A 32 16.64 12.56 7.36
N THR A 33 16.75 13.37 8.41
CA THR A 33 17.96 13.50 9.24
C THR A 33 18.31 12.24 10.05
N GLN A 34 17.39 11.28 10.20
CA GLN A 34 17.61 10.03 10.95
C GLN A 34 17.95 8.80 10.10
N LEU A 35 17.86 8.89 8.77
CA LEU A 35 18.22 7.78 7.87
C LEU A 35 19.75 7.61 7.78
N SER A 36 20.22 6.36 7.75
CA SER A 36 21.63 6.09 7.41
C SER A 36 21.95 6.59 6.00
N PRO A 37 23.21 6.93 5.69
CA PRO A 37 23.59 7.37 4.35
C PRO A 37 23.15 6.41 3.23
N GLU A 38 23.22 5.10 3.49
CA GLU A 38 22.76 4.06 2.57
C GLU A 38 21.25 4.09 2.38
N ALA A 39 20.49 4.27 3.47
CA ALA A 39 19.05 4.36 3.40
C ALA A 39 18.59 5.63 2.67
N ARG A 40 19.32 6.75 2.82
CA ARG A 40 19.04 7.99 2.07
C ARG A 40 19.26 7.81 0.58
N LEU A 41 20.40 7.24 0.18
CA LEU A 41 20.68 6.95 -1.22
C LEU A 41 19.61 6.05 -1.83
N PHE A 42 19.19 5.01 -1.10
CA PHE A 42 18.13 4.11 -1.54
C PHE A 42 16.79 4.86 -1.69
N VAL A 43 16.39 5.64 -0.69
CA VAL A 43 15.16 6.45 -0.78
C VAL A 43 15.22 7.41 -1.96
N ASP A 44 16.31 8.16 -2.13
CA ASP A 44 16.43 9.16 -3.21
C ASP A 44 16.42 8.52 -4.61
N ASP A 45 16.92 7.29 -4.77
CA ASP A 45 16.84 6.55 -6.04
C ASP A 45 15.40 6.15 -6.40
N PHE A 46 14.55 5.88 -5.39
CA PHE A 46 13.15 5.47 -5.59
C PHE A 46 12.13 6.60 -5.41
N TYR A 47 12.49 7.72 -4.78
CA TYR A 47 11.65 8.90 -4.52
C TYR A 47 12.02 10.06 -5.44
N THR A 48 11.74 9.90 -6.73
CA THR A 48 11.97 10.96 -7.71
C THR A 48 11.16 12.22 -7.36
N SER A 49 11.69 13.40 -7.67
CA SER A 49 11.02 14.68 -7.39
C SER A 49 9.57 14.76 -7.94
N PRO A 50 9.26 14.26 -9.15
CA PRO A 50 7.90 14.26 -9.69
C PRO A 50 6.93 13.36 -8.91
N SER A 51 7.33 12.15 -8.51
CA SER A 51 6.45 11.24 -7.78
C SER A 51 6.19 11.77 -6.35
N ARG A 52 7.21 12.37 -5.72
CA ARG A 52 7.06 13.03 -4.40
C ARG A 52 6.04 14.17 -4.42
N LEU A 53 5.94 14.92 -5.52
CA LEU A 53 4.93 15.98 -5.67
C LEU A 53 3.53 15.39 -5.83
N LEU A 54 3.39 14.33 -6.62
CA LEU A 54 2.10 13.65 -6.80
C LEU A 54 1.58 13.09 -5.47
N LEU A 55 2.45 12.42 -4.70
CA LEU A 55 2.09 11.81 -3.41
C LEU A 55 1.55 12.80 -2.36
N LYS A 56 1.78 14.11 -2.51
CA LYS A 56 1.15 15.12 -1.62
C LYS A 56 -0.38 15.13 -1.71
N HIS A 57 -0.92 14.61 -2.81
CA HIS A 57 -2.35 14.51 -3.10
C HIS A 57 -2.90 13.10 -2.82
N LEU A 58 -2.16 12.24 -2.13
CA LEU A 58 -2.55 10.85 -1.92
C LEU A 58 -3.86 10.70 -1.12
N GLY A 59 -4.27 11.72 -0.35
CA GLY A 59 -5.57 11.74 0.34
C GLY A 59 -6.76 12.09 -0.55
N ASP A 60 -6.54 12.51 -1.81
CA ASP A 60 -7.62 12.86 -2.74
C ASP A 60 -8.24 11.59 -3.31
N TRP A 61 -9.56 11.42 -3.20
CA TRP A 61 -10.27 10.23 -3.73
C TRP A 61 -10.06 10.01 -5.24
N ASN A 62 -9.82 11.09 -5.99
CA ASN A 62 -9.55 11.04 -7.43
C ASN A 62 -8.05 10.84 -7.76
N PHE A 63 -7.24 10.40 -6.81
CA PHE A 63 -5.82 10.13 -7.02
C PHE A 63 -5.62 9.09 -8.13
N ASN A 64 -4.75 9.40 -9.09
CA ASN A 64 -4.50 8.51 -10.22
C ASN A 64 -3.30 7.61 -9.92
N ILE A 65 -3.59 6.39 -9.44
CA ILE A 65 -2.57 5.40 -9.09
C ILE A 65 -1.75 4.94 -10.29
N PHE A 66 -2.34 4.85 -11.49
CA PHE A 66 -1.63 4.50 -12.72
C PHE A 66 -0.59 5.55 -13.12
N ARG A 67 -0.88 6.83 -12.85
CA ARG A 67 0.11 7.90 -13.06
C ARG A 67 1.28 7.76 -12.10
N LEU A 68 1.04 7.33 -10.86
CA LEU A 68 2.11 7.05 -9.91
C LEU A 68 2.96 5.86 -10.37
N ASP A 69 2.35 4.80 -10.89
CA ASP A 69 3.07 3.64 -11.44
C ASP A 69 4.11 4.05 -12.51
N VAL A 70 3.69 4.86 -13.49
CA VAL A 70 4.58 5.39 -14.52
C VAL A 70 5.71 6.25 -13.94
N LEU A 71 5.39 7.16 -13.00
CA LEU A 71 6.38 8.07 -12.40
C LEU A 71 7.32 7.41 -11.40
N SER A 72 6.93 6.27 -10.86
CA SER A 72 7.70 5.47 -9.91
C SER A 72 8.59 4.43 -10.57
N GLY A 73 8.49 4.27 -11.90
CA GLY A 73 9.22 3.24 -12.63
C GLY A 73 8.71 1.83 -12.32
N GLY A 74 7.39 1.66 -12.18
CA GLY A 74 6.77 0.37 -11.85
C GLY A 74 6.82 0.03 -10.36
N ARG A 75 6.94 1.03 -9.48
CA ARG A 75 7.03 0.85 -8.02
C ARG A 75 5.98 1.66 -7.22
N PRO A 76 4.70 1.65 -7.61
CA PRO A 76 3.69 2.48 -6.97
C PRO A 76 3.42 2.02 -5.53
N LEU A 77 3.44 0.71 -5.26
CA LEU A 77 3.11 0.14 -3.96
C LEU A 77 4.16 0.52 -2.91
N PHE A 78 5.44 0.42 -3.26
CA PHE A 78 6.53 0.86 -2.39
C PHE A 78 6.42 2.34 -2.05
N GLN A 79 6.15 3.19 -3.05
CA GLN A 79 6.05 4.62 -2.84
C GLN A 79 4.85 5.00 -1.95
N VAL A 80 3.66 4.42 -2.20
CA VAL A 80 2.48 4.60 -1.35
C VAL A 80 2.77 4.14 0.08
N ALA A 81 3.34 2.94 0.26
CA ALA A 81 3.65 2.38 1.57
C ALA A 81 4.58 3.29 2.38
N TYR A 82 5.71 3.68 1.79
CA TYR A 82 6.68 4.52 2.48
C TYR A 82 6.12 5.92 2.78
N HIS A 83 5.33 6.50 1.86
CA HIS A 83 4.74 7.82 2.04
C HIS A 83 3.76 7.82 3.23
N LEU A 84 2.91 6.80 3.31
CA LEU A 84 1.91 6.68 4.36
C LEU A 84 2.53 6.37 5.72
N PHE A 85 3.59 5.56 5.76
CA PHE A 85 4.33 5.30 7.01
C PHE A 85 5.00 6.57 7.55
N GLN A 86 5.47 7.46 6.68
CA GLN A 86 5.93 8.80 7.07
C GLN A 86 4.76 9.71 7.48
N HIS A 87 3.68 9.74 6.71
CA HIS A 87 2.49 10.58 6.96
C HIS A 87 1.90 10.33 8.35
N TYR A 88 1.74 9.07 8.73
CA TYR A 88 1.21 8.66 10.03
C TYR A 88 2.27 8.52 11.13
N GLN A 89 3.53 8.92 10.84
CA GLN A 89 4.66 8.88 11.78
C GLN A 89 4.93 7.49 12.38
N LEU A 90 4.54 6.43 11.66
CA LEU A 90 4.60 5.04 12.17
C LEU A 90 6.06 4.60 12.37
N ILE A 91 6.97 5.12 11.55
CA ILE A 91 8.40 4.81 11.62
C ILE A 91 8.96 5.29 12.96
N GLN A 92 8.64 6.52 13.36
CA GLN A 92 9.11 7.12 14.61
C GLN A 92 8.41 6.50 15.83
N ILE A 93 7.09 6.34 15.75
CA ILE A 93 6.27 5.83 16.87
C ILE A 93 6.64 4.39 17.23
N PHE A 94 6.85 3.52 16.23
CA PHE A 94 7.21 2.12 16.45
C PHE A 94 8.72 1.86 16.34
N GLN A 95 9.53 2.90 16.17
CA GLN A 95 10.99 2.81 16.02
C GLN A 95 11.40 1.78 14.96
N LEU A 96 10.75 1.83 13.80
CA LEU A 96 10.99 0.86 12.72
C LEU A 96 12.34 1.12 12.07
N GLU A 97 13.17 0.08 11.98
CA GLU A 97 14.46 0.17 11.28
C GLU A 97 14.23 0.40 9.78
N ALA A 98 14.73 1.52 9.26
CA ALA A 98 14.46 1.97 7.90
C ALA A 98 14.83 0.94 6.82
N LEU A 99 15.98 0.28 6.95
CA LEU A 99 16.43 -0.74 5.98
C LEU A 99 15.50 -1.96 5.96
N ARG A 100 15.07 -2.45 7.14
CA ARG A 100 14.10 -3.55 7.24
C ARG A 100 12.75 -3.17 6.66
N LEU A 101 12.31 -1.94 6.90
CA LEU A 101 11.04 -1.43 6.39
C LEU A 101 11.04 -1.34 4.86
N MET A 102 12.09 -0.77 4.27
CA MET A 102 12.23 -0.69 2.82
C MET A 102 12.38 -2.08 2.19
N HIS A 103 13.10 -2.99 2.84
CA HIS A 103 13.20 -4.38 2.40
C HIS A 103 11.81 -5.05 2.43
N PHE A 104 11.04 -4.88 3.50
CA PHE A 104 9.68 -5.39 3.63
C PHE A 104 8.76 -4.91 2.52
N PHE A 105 8.71 -3.60 2.25
CA PHE A 105 7.89 -3.06 1.15
C PHE A 105 8.34 -3.55 -0.22
N SER A 106 9.65 -3.69 -0.43
CA SER A 106 10.18 -4.22 -1.69
C SER A 106 9.83 -5.68 -1.91
N LEU A 107 9.85 -6.50 -0.84
CA LEU A 107 9.39 -7.89 -0.91
C LEU A 107 7.90 -7.99 -1.19
N ILE A 108 7.06 -7.16 -0.55
CA ILE A 108 5.62 -7.13 -0.82
C ILE A 108 5.37 -6.87 -2.31
N GLU A 109 5.93 -5.79 -2.85
CA GLU A 109 5.71 -5.39 -4.25
C GLU A 109 6.19 -6.45 -5.24
N LYS A 110 7.37 -7.04 -4.99
CA LYS A 110 7.93 -8.11 -5.82
C LYS A 110 7.10 -9.40 -5.81
N ASN A 111 6.37 -9.65 -4.73
CA ASN A 111 5.53 -10.84 -4.57
C ASN A 111 4.11 -10.64 -5.10
N TYR A 112 3.82 -9.53 -5.78
CA TYR A 112 2.65 -9.43 -6.66
C TYR A 112 3.05 -9.82 -8.09
N HIS A 113 2.20 -10.60 -8.76
CA HIS A 113 2.48 -11.07 -10.12
C HIS A 113 2.12 -10.01 -11.17
N GLU A 114 3.13 -9.40 -11.80
CA GLU A 114 2.96 -8.42 -12.89
C GLU A 114 2.17 -8.97 -14.09
N GLY A 115 2.22 -10.29 -14.31
CA GLY A 115 1.44 -10.96 -15.37
C GLY A 115 -0.07 -10.98 -15.14
N ASN A 116 -0.54 -10.70 -13.92
CA ASN A 116 -1.96 -10.59 -13.64
C ASN A 116 -2.49 -9.26 -14.17
N PRO A 117 -3.59 -9.24 -14.95
CA PRO A 117 -4.15 -8.00 -15.47
C PRO A 117 -4.77 -7.10 -14.38
N TYR A 118 -5.10 -7.66 -13.20
CA TYR A 118 -5.76 -6.92 -12.12
C TYR A 118 -5.08 -7.11 -10.75
N HIS A 119 -5.03 -8.34 -10.21
CA HIS A 119 -4.43 -8.63 -8.89
C HIS A 119 -2.90 -8.55 -8.92
N ASN A 120 -2.37 -7.34 -9.06
CA ASN A 120 -0.96 -6.98 -9.11
C ASN A 120 -0.67 -5.82 -8.14
N ALA A 121 0.58 -5.34 -8.10
CA ALA A 121 1.00 -4.30 -7.15
C ALA A 121 0.27 -2.96 -7.32
N ILE A 122 -0.23 -2.65 -8.52
CA ILE A 122 -1.00 -1.41 -8.78
C ILE A 122 -2.33 -1.47 -8.04
N HIS A 123 -3.05 -2.60 -8.11
CA HIS A 123 -4.29 -2.82 -7.35
C HIS A 123 -4.05 -2.72 -5.83
N ALA A 124 -2.99 -3.35 -5.33
CA ALA A 124 -2.65 -3.22 -3.91
C ALA A 124 -2.35 -1.76 -3.49
N ALA A 125 -1.72 -0.98 -4.38
CA ALA A 125 -1.41 0.42 -4.13
C ALA A 125 -2.69 1.27 -4.11
N ASP A 126 -3.63 0.98 -5.00
CA ASP A 126 -4.95 1.62 -5.09
C ASP A 126 -5.79 1.35 -3.83
N VAL A 127 -5.86 0.09 -3.39
CA VAL A 127 -6.56 -0.29 -2.16
C VAL A 127 -5.93 0.37 -0.93
N THR A 128 -4.60 0.48 -0.89
CA THR A 128 -3.88 1.15 0.20
C THR A 128 -4.16 2.66 0.22
N GLN A 129 -4.23 3.30 -0.95
CA GLN A 129 -4.60 4.70 -1.08
C GLN A 129 -6.07 4.93 -0.67
N SER A 130 -6.99 4.06 -1.08
CA SER A 130 -8.40 4.10 -0.65
C SER A 130 -8.53 3.94 0.87
N MET A 131 -7.77 3.01 1.46
CA MET A 131 -7.70 2.82 2.91
C MET A 131 -7.20 4.10 3.62
N HIS A 132 -6.22 4.79 3.04
CA HIS A 132 -5.76 6.08 3.56
C HIS A 132 -6.89 7.12 3.59
N CYS A 133 -7.68 7.25 2.52
CA CYS A 133 -8.85 8.14 2.51
C CYS A 133 -9.84 7.78 3.62
N TYR A 134 -10.16 6.49 3.83
CA TYR A 134 -11.04 6.07 4.92
C TYR A 134 -10.46 6.36 6.31
N LEU A 135 -9.15 6.21 6.50
CA LEU A 135 -8.48 6.55 7.76
C LEU A 135 -8.46 8.06 8.04
N GLN A 136 -8.64 8.90 7.03
CA GLN A 136 -8.74 10.35 7.17
C GLN A 136 -10.15 10.82 7.57
N GLU A 137 -11.18 9.98 7.40
CA GLU A 137 -12.53 10.31 7.85
C GLU A 137 -12.54 10.69 9.33
N PRO A 138 -13.17 11.80 9.76
CA PRO A 138 -13.01 12.35 11.11
C PRO A 138 -13.28 11.34 12.23
N LYS A 139 -14.33 10.51 12.06
CA LYS A 139 -14.67 9.46 13.03
C LYS A 139 -13.60 8.37 13.11
N MET A 140 -13.05 7.98 11.97
CA MET A 140 -12.01 6.94 11.89
C MET A 140 -10.68 7.45 12.41
N SER A 141 -10.29 8.67 12.05
CA SER A 141 -9.02 9.28 12.45
C SER A 141 -8.86 9.32 13.98
N VAL A 142 -9.93 9.68 14.68
CA VAL A 142 -9.99 9.75 16.16
C VAL A 142 -10.13 8.37 16.81
N ALA A 143 -10.92 7.46 16.21
CA ALA A 143 -11.20 6.16 16.81
C ALA A 143 -10.07 5.13 16.65
N THR A 144 -9.15 5.34 15.70
CA THR A 144 -8.10 4.36 15.38
C THR A 144 -6.77 4.70 16.03
N THR A 145 -6.18 3.73 16.72
CA THR A 145 -4.81 3.82 17.26
C THR A 145 -3.76 3.76 16.16
N HIS A 146 -2.52 4.17 16.46
CA HIS A 146 -1.41 4.05 15.50
C HIS A 146 -1.13 2.60 15.09
N LEU A 147 -1.36 1.63 15.99
CA LEU A 147 -1.14 0.22 15.71
C LEU A 147 -2.22 -0.31 14.75
N GLU A 148 -3.48 0.10 14.94
CA GLU A 148 -4.57 -0.24 14.03
C GLU A 148 -4.41 0.43 12.67
N LYS A 149 -3.95 1.69 12.62
CA LYS A 149 -3.58 2.36 11.36
C LYS A 149 -2.47 1.60 10.63
N MET A 150 -1.40 1.21 11.35
CA MET A 150 -0.33 0.40 10.76
C MET A 150 -0.85 -0.95 10.25
N ALA A 151 -1.71 -1.64 11.02
CA ALA A 151 -2.28 -2.91 10.62
C ALA A 151 -3.21 -2.78 9.41
N ALA A 152 -4.03 -1.72 9.35
CA ALA A 152 -4.90 -1.42 8.22
C ALA A 152 -4.11 -1.16 6.93
N LEU A 153 -3.04 -0.37 7.01
CA LEU A 153 -2.16 -0.13 5.87
C LEU A 153 -1.44 -1.41 5.43
N VAL A 154 -0.83 -2.17 6.35
CA VAL A 154 -0.15 -3.42 6.00
C VAL A 154 -1.14 -4.44 5.45
N ALA A 155 -2.35 -4.54 5.99
CA ALA A 155 -3.40 -5.40 5.45
C ALA A 155 -3.75 -5.02 4.02
N ALA A 156 -3.96 -3.73 3.73
CA ALA A 156 -4.24 -3.26 2.38
C ALA A 156 -3.08 -3.56 1.40
N LEU A 157 -1.83 -3.34 1.84
CA LEU A 157 -0.63 -3.63 1.05
C LEU A 157 -0.53 -5.12 0.69
N THR A 158 -0.99 -6.02 1.56
CA THR A 158 -0.78 -7.47 1.41
C THR A 158 -2.05 -8.30 1.19
N HIS A 159 -3.22 -7.67 0.98
CA HIS A 159 -4.49 -8.39 0.98
C HIS A 159 -4.62 -9.40 -0.17
N ASP A 160 -3.93 -9.16 -1.29
CA ASP A 160 -3.88 -10.02 -2.49
C ASP A 160 -2.45 -10.51 -2.79
N LEU A 161 -1.58 -10.57 -1.77
CA LEU A 161 -0.17 -10.93 -1.94
C LEU A 161 0.00 -12.35 -2.51
N ASP A 162 0.80 -12.52 -3.56
CA ASP A 162 1.00 -13.81 -4.25
C ASP A 162 -0.29 -14.38 -4.89
N HIS A 163 -1.19 -13.51 -5.38
CA HIS A 163 -2.42 -13.94 -6.06
C HIS A 163 -2.11 -14.65 -7.40
N PRO A 164 -2.65 -15.85 -7.66
CA PRO A 164 -2.35 -16.65 -8.86
C PRO A 164 -3.17 -16.27 -10.11
N GLY A 165 -3.83 -15.10 -10.13
CA GLY A 165 -4.75 -14.71 -11.21
C GLY A 165 -6.05 -15.53 -11.35
N VAL A 166 -6.35 -16.48 -10.45
CA VAL A 166 -7.56 -17.33 -10.46
C VAL A 166 -8.28 -17.29 -9.12
N ASN A 167 -9.58 -17.61 -9.10
CA ASN A 167 -10.41 -17.51 -7.90
C ASN A 167 -10.41 -18.78 -7.01
N ASN A 168 -10.97 -18.66 -5.80
CA ASN A 168 -11.10 -19.76 -4.84
C ASN A 168 -11.80 -21.00 -5.43
N THR A 169 -12.87 -20.83 -6.22
CA THR A 169 -13.60 -21.94 -6.86
C THR A 169 -12.69 -22.74 -7.80
N PHE A 170 -11.89 -22.07 -8.62
CA PHE A 170 -10.95 -22.71 -9.52
C PHE A 170 -9.92 -23.55 -8.75
N LEU A 171 -9.34 -23.01 -7.67
CA LEU A 171 -8.36 -23.72 -6.85
C LEU A 171 -8.95 -25.00 -6.22
N ILE A 172 -10.20 -24.94 -5.77
CA ILE A 172 -10.91 -26.08 -5.19
C ILE A 172 -11.19 -27.16 -6.24
N VAL A 173 -11.76 -26.78 -7.39
CA VAL A 173 -12.14 -27.72 -8.46
C VAL A 173 -10.91 -28.39 -9.07
N THR A 174 -9.80 -27.67 -9.18
CA THR A 174 -8.53 -28.20 -9.71
C THR A 174 -7.70 -28.97 -8.68
N SER A 175 -8.20 -29.14 -7.45
CA SER A 175 -7.46 -29.81 -6.36
C SER A 175 -6.08 -29.18 -6.10
N ASN A 176 -6.00 -27.86 -6.18
CA ASN A 176 -4.77 -27.13 -5.89
C ASN A 176 -4.33 -27.39 -4.43
N PRO A 177 -3.01 -27.56 -4.15
CA PRO A 177 -2.52 -27.80 -2.78
C PRO A 177 -2.97 -26.76 -1.74
N LEU A 178 -3.16 -25.50 -2.13
CA LEU A 178 -3.67 -24.45 -1.24
C LEU A 178 -5.09 -24.75 -0.75
N ALA A 179 -5.94 -25.32 -1.62
CA ALA A 179 -7.31 -25.67 -1.26
C ALA A 179 -7.34 -26.74 -0.16
N ALA A 180 -6.46 -27.75 -0.26
CA ALA A 180 -6.27 -28.75 0.78
C ALA A 180 -5.70 -28.15 2.08
N LEU A 181 -4.69 -27.29 1.96
CA LEU A 181 -4.03 -26.63 3.10
C LEU A 181 -5.01 -25.79 3.93
N TYR A 182 -5.91 -25.07 3.26
CA TYR A 182 -6.90 -24.18 3.90
C TYR A 182 -8.31 -24.77 3.96
N GLN A 183 -8.44 -26.09 3.74
CA GLN A 183 -9.70 -26.83 3.89
C GLN A 183 -10.87 -26.19 3.12
N ASN A 184 -10.60 -25.71 1.91
CA ASN A 184 -11.57 -25.05 1.01
C ASN A 184 -12.25 -23.79 1.59
N LYS A 185 -11.70 -23.16 2.63
CA LYS A 185 -12.27 -21.97 3.27
C LYS A 185 -11.36 -20.76 3.10
N SER A 186 -11.86 -19.70 2.44
CA SER A 186 -11.13 -18.45 2.19
C SER A 186 -9.68 -18.74 1.77
N VAL A 187 -9.53 -19.56 0.73
CA VAL A 187 -8.25 -20.23 0.40
C VAL A 187 -7.19 -19.19 0.06
N LEU A 188 -7.54 -18.25 -0.83
CA LEU A 188 -6.69 -17.13 -1.22
C LEU A 188 -6.42 -16.19 -0.07
N GLU A 189 -7.44 -15.79 0.70
CA GLU A 189 -7.27 -14.81 1.78
C GLU A 189 -6.40 -15.37 2.93
N ASN A 190 -6.50 -16.67 3.22
CA ASN A 190 -5.56 -17.34 4.12
C ASN A 190 -4.14 -17.38 3.54
N HIS A 191 -3.99 -17.62 2.24
CA HIS A 191 -2.70 -17.59 1.55
C HIS A 191 -2.05 -16.21 1.67
N HIS A 192 -2.76 -15.15 1.27
CA HIS A 192 -2.31 -13.76 1.34
C HIS A 192 -1.87 -13.37 2.76
N TRP A 193 -2.69 -13.71 3.77
CA TRP A 193 -2.36 -13.47 5.18
C TRP A 193 -1.10 -14.21 5.63
N ARG A 194 -0.98 -15.51 5.30
CA ARG A 194 0.18 -16.31 5.70
C ARG A 194 1.46 -15.82 5.03
N SER A 195 1.39 -15.45 3.76
CA SER A 195 2.49 -14.83 3.00
C SER A 195 2.92 -13.51 3.64
N ALA A 196 1.98 -12.65 4.04
CA ALA A 196 2.29 -11.40 4.74
C ALA A 196 3.02 -11.64 6.07
N VAL A 197 2.55 -12.60 6.88
CA VAL A 197 3.21 -12.98 8.14
C VAL A 197 4.60 -13.57 7.89
N CYS A 198 4.80 -14.30 6.79
CA CYS A 198 6.11 -14.82 6.40
C CYS A 198 7.10 -13.67 6.15
N LEU A 199 6.71 -12.68 5.33
CA LEU A 199 7.56 -11.51 5.01
C LEU A 199 7.90 -10.68 6.26
N LEU A 200 6.95 -10.53 7.19
CA LEU A 200 7.21 -9.84 8.47
C LEU A 200 8.26 -10.57 9.32
N ARG A 201 8.23 -11.90 9.33
CA ARG A 201 9.20 -12.73 10.07
C ARG A 201 10.57 -12.72 9.38
N GLU A 202 10.60 -12.85 8.06
CA GLU A 202 11.83 -12.86 7.26
C GLU A 202 12.60 -11.55 7.41
N THR A 203 11.90 -10.42 7.33
CA THR A 203 12.51 -9.09 7.49
C THR A 203 12.84 -8.75 8.94
N GLY A 204 12.20 -9.45 9.89
CA GLY A 204 12.30 -9.15 11.32
C GLY A 204 11.83 -7.75 11.69
N LEU A 205 10.99 -7.12 10.86
CA LEU A 205 10.59 -5.71 10.98
C LEU A 205 10.01 -5.35 12.34
N LEU A 206 9.30 -6.29 12.97
CA LEU A 206 8.60 -6.08 14.24
C LEU A 206 9.30 -6.76 15.43
N ASN A 207 10.46 -7.39 15.25
CA ASN A 207 11.06 -8.27 16.27
C ASN A 207 11.42 -7.55 17.58
N HIS A 208 11.69 -6.25 17.53
CA HIS A 208 11.97 -5.42 18.71
C HIS A 208 10.72 -5.00 19.48
N LEU A 209 9.52 -5.08 18.88
CA LEU A 209 8.28 -4.74 19.57
C LEU A 209 7.90 -5.81 20.61
N PRO A 210 7.21 -5.45 21.71
CA PRO A 210 6.72 -6.41 22.69
C PRO A 210 5.85 -7.53 22.09
N ALA A 211 5.93 -8.73 22.66
CA ALA A 211 5.20 -9.90 22.15
C ALA A 211 3.68 -9.67 22.02
N HIS A 212 3.04 -9.09 23.05
CA HIS A 212 1.60 -8.78 23.04
C HIS A 212 1.22 -7.85 21.87
N GLN A 213 2.08 -6.89 21.53
CA GLN A 213 1.84 -5.96 20.45
C GLN A 213 1.98 -6.64 19.08
N ARG A 214 2.98 -7.52 18.90
CA ARG A 214 3.14 -8.33 17.68
C ARG A 214 1.99 -9.30 17.47
N GLU A 215 1.52 -9.94 18.54
CA GLU A 215 0.38 -10.85 18.51
C GLU A 215 -0.89 -10.11 18.14
N HIS A 216 -1.16 -8.98 18.80
CA HIS A 216 -2.31 -8.15 18.48
C HIS A 216 -2.27 -7.64 17.04
N PHE A 217 -1.12 -7.15 16.57
CA PHE A 217 -0.92 -6.76 15.18
C PHE A 217 -1.20 -7.91 14.19
N THR A 218 -0.70 -9.12 14.48
CA THR A 218 -0.92 -10.30 13.64
C THR A 218 -2.39 -10.71 13.60
N LEU A 219 -3.12 -10.55 14.71
CA LEU A 219 -4.56 -10.81 14.78
C LEU A 219 -5.36 -9.78 13.96
N LEU A 220 -5.00 -8.50 14.05
CA LEU A 220 -5.60 -7.44 13.23
C LEU A 220 -5.38 -7.73 11.75
N LEU A 221 -4.14 -8.03 11.36
CA LEU A 221 -3.77 -8.35 9.98
C LEU A 221 -4.58 -9.54 9.44
N LYS A 222 -4.68 -10.62 10.22
CA LYS A 222 -5.51 -11.79 9.89
C LYS A 222 -6.97 -11.39 9.66
N SER A 223 -7.55 -10.64 10.61
CA SER A 223 -8.96 -10.28 10.57
C SER A 223 -9.29 -9.39 9.37
N LEU A 224 -8.41 -8.45 9.03
CA LEU A 224 -8.61 -7.52 7.94
C LEU A 224 -8.51 -8.21 6.58
N ILE A 225 -7.49 -9.06 6.38
CA ILE A 225 -7.32 -9.78 5.11
C ILE A 225 -8.43 -10.82 4.92
N LEU A 226 -8.78 -11.60 5.94
CA LEU A 226 -9.90 -12.56 5.81
C LEU A 226 -11.28 -11.91 5.60
N ALA A 227 -11.41 -10.60 5.85
CA ALA A 227 -12.63 -9.87 5.58
C ALA A 227 -12.78 -9.47 4.11
N THR A 228 -11.73 -9.59 3.28
CA THR A 228 -11.79 -9.30 1.84
C THR A 228 -12.34 -10.46 1.02
N ASP A 229 -12.58 -11.63 1.65
CA ASP A 229 -13.28 -12.75 1.01
C ASP A 229 -14.71 -12.31 0.64
N ILE A 230 -14.92 -12.09 -0.65
CA ILE A 230 -16.17 -11.56 -1.18
C ILE A 230 -17.35 -12.50 -0.89
N THR A 231 -17.11 -13.81 -0.71
CA THR A 231 -18.17 -14.77 -0.38
C THR A 231 -18.76 -14.50 1.02
N ARG A 232 -18.02 -13.78 1.87
CA ARG A 232 -18.42 -13.39 3.22
C ARG A 232 -18.96 -11.96 3.31
N GLN A 233 -19.06 -11.24 2.18
CA GLN A 233 -19.52 -9.85 2.17
C GLN A 233 -20.86 -9.66 2.89
N GLN A 234 -21.84 -10.54 2.63
CA GLN A 234 -23.17 -10.44 3.26
C GLN A 234 -23.10 -10.56 4.79
N GLU A 235 -22.20 -11.41 5.31
CA GLU A 235 -21.97 -11.56 6.75
C GLU A 235 -21.52 -10.23 7.38
N PHE A 236 -20.55 -9.55 6.75
CA PHE A 236 -20.01 -8.28 7.24
C PHE A 236 -21.00 -7.12 7.09
N LEU A 237 -21.73 -7.05 5.98
CA LEU A 237 -22.74 -6.01 5.76
C LEU A 237 -23.88 -6.09 6.80
N LEU A 238 -24.32 -7.30 7.15
CA LEU A 238 -25.33 -7.50 8.20
C LEU A 238 -24.82 -7.05 9.56
N LYS A 239 -23.59 -7.45 9.95
CA LYS A 239 -22.97 -7.00 11.20
C LYS A 239 -22.85 -5.48 11.26
N PHE A 240 -22.38 -4.86 10.17
CA PHE A 240 -22.27 -3.41 10.07
C PHE A 240 -23.62 -2.71 10.16
N SER A 241 -24.66 -3.22 9.48
CA SER A 241 -26.02 -2.68 9.56
C SER A 241 -26.60 -2.73 10.99
N VAL A 242 -26.35 -3.81 11.72
CA VAL A 242 -26.78 -3.93 13.13
C VAL A 242 -26.05 -2.93 14.02
N SER A 243 -24.71 -2.84 13.90
CA SER A 243 -23.91 -1.90 14.68
C SER A 243 -24.26 -0.44 14.42
N THR A 244 -24.50 -0.07 13.16
CA THR A 244 -24.90 1.28 12.77
C THR A 244 -26.28 1.64 13.31
N LYS A 245 -27.27 0.74 13.19
CA LYS A 245 -28.60 0.96 13.78
C LYS A 245 -28.52 1.19 15.29
N LYS A 246 -27.74 0.37 16.00
CA LYS A 246 -27.51 0.53 17.44
C LYS A 246 -26.86 1.88 17.78
N TYR A 247 -25.83 2.26 17.03
CA TYR A 247 -25.17 3.55 17.23
C TYR A 247 -26.14 4.73 17.10
N PHE A 248 -26.97 4.74 16.06
CA PHE A 248 -27.94 5.82 15.85
C PHE A 248 -29.08 5.79 16.88
N SER A 249 -29.55 4.60 17.30
CA SER A 249 -30.56 4.51 18.37
C SER A 249 -30.04 5.06 19.69
N ASP A 250 -28.79 4.76 20.04
CA ASP A 250 -28.17 5.21 21.28
C ASP A 250 -27.94 6.73 21.27
N GLN A 251 -27.70 7.34 20.10
CA GLN A 251 -27.61 8.80 19.95
C GLN A 251 -28.98 9.51 20.05
N THR A 252 -30.07 8.92 19.55
CA THR A 252 -31.43 9.48 19.73
C THR A 252 -31.92 9.45 21.17
N LEU A 253 -31.38 8.59 22.03
CA LEU A 253 -31.72 8.54 23.46
C LEU A 253 -30.95 9.58 24.31
N LEU A 254 -29.97 10.26 23.72
CA LEU A 254 -29.13 11.26 24.38
C LEU A 254 -29.54 12.71 24.05
N ASN A 255 -30.59 12.89 23.23
CA ASN A 255 -31.19 14.18 22.87
C ASN A 255 -32.64 14.25 23.36
#